data_AF-A0A957K0E4-F1
#
_entry.id   AF-A0A957K0E4-F1
#
_cell.length_a   1.000
_cell.length_b   1.000
_cell.length_c   1.000
_cell.angle_alpha   90.00
_cell.angle_beta   90.00
_cell.angle_gamma   90.00
#
_symmetry.space_group_name_H-M   'P 1'
#
loop_
_entity.id
_entity.type
_entity.pdbx_description
1 polymer ?
#
loop_
_entity_poly.entity_id
_entity_poly.type
_entity_poly.pdbx_seq_one_letter_code
_entity_poly.pdbx_strand_id
1 'polypeptide(L)'
;ATPAGPGVLGVIPGSMADPAFLVRGVGSDAALNSAAHGAGRRMSRKEAKQQFRWANVRPYLEERQVTLLSAGLDEVPMAYKNIAEVMAAQADLVEVIARFEPRLVKMADD
;
A
#
# COMPACT_ATOMS: atom_id res chain seq x y z
N ALA A 1 -6.42 2.06 10.50
CA ALA A 1 -5.39 1.30 11.23
C ALA A 1 -5.72 -0.18 11.13
N THR A 2 -4.74 -1.05 11.32
CA THR A 2 -4.90 -2.51 11.33
C THR A 2 -4.72 -3.01 12.76
N PRO A 3 -5.56 -3.93 13.29
CA PRO A 3 -5.31 -4.55 14.59
C PRO A 3 -3.94 -5.26 14.62
N ALA A 4 -3.17 -5.03 15.68
CA ALA A 4 -1.81 -5.51 15.87
C ALA A 4 -1.57 -5.98 17.31
N GLY A 5 -2.59 -6.60 17.92
CA GLY A 5 -2.43 -7.32 19.18
C GLY A 5 -1.44 -8.49 19.06
N PRO A 6 -0.90 -9.01 20.18
CA PRO A 6 0.11 -10.07 20.14
C PRO A 6 -0.35 -11.26 19.30
N GLY A 7 0.43 -11.60 18.27
CA GLY A 7 0.16 -12.75 17.41
C GLY A 7 -0.93 -12.55 16.35
N VAL A 8 -1.66 -11.42 16.36
CA VAL A 8 -2.74 -11.15 15.39
C VAL A 8 -2.15 -10.95 14.00
N LEU A 9 -2.67 -11.67 13.01
CA LEU A 9 -2.27 -11.51 11.62
C LEU A 9 -2.99 -10.33 10.97
N GLY A 10 -2.27 -9.57 10.15
CA GLY A 10 -2.79 -8.44 9.40
C GLY A 10 -2.13 -8.30 8.03
N VAL A 11 -2.77 -7.53 7.14
CA VAL A 11 -2.20 -7.18 5.83
C VAL A 11 -2.03 -5.68 5.74
N ILE A 12 -0.83 -5.24 5.36
CA ILE A 12 -0.49 -3.84 5.10
C ILE A 12 -0.23 -3.67 3.60
N PRO A 13 -1.23 -3.27 2.79
CA PRO A 13 -1.06 -2.99 1.37
C PRO A 13 -0.21 -1.74 1.10
N GLY A 14 0.64 -1.82 0.07
CA GLY A 14 1.28 -0.68 -0.55
C GLY A 14 0.35 0.04 -1.53
N SER A 15 0.62 -0.10 -2.81
CA SER A 15 -0.16 0.46 -3.92
C SER A 15 -0.36 -0.60 -5.01
N MET A 16 -0.95 -0.22 -6.15
CA MET A 16 -1.08 -1.12 -7.30
C MET A 16 0.27 -1.61 -7.88
N ALA A 17 1.39 -0.97 -7.53
CA ALA A 17 2.72 -1.34 -8.02
C ALA A 17 3.77 -1.49 -6.91
N ASP A 18 3.36 -1.35 -5.65
CA ASP A 18 4.24 -1.51 -4.50
C ASP A 18 3.86 -2.77 -3.70
N PRO A 19 4.79 -3.35 -2.92
CA PRO A 19 4.52 -4.58 -2.20
C PRO A 19 3.42 -4.43 -1.15
N ALA A 20 2.73 -5.54 -0.87
CA ALA A 20 1.91 -5.71 0.33
C ALA A 20 2.63 -6.63 1.33
N PHE A 21 2.35 -6.47 2.62
CA PHE A 21 3.00 -7.22 3.68
C PHE A 21 1.98 -8.00 4.50
N LEU A 22 2.22 -9.29 4.71
CA LEU A 22 1.59 -10.05 5.79
C LEU A 22 2.40 -9.82 7.05
N VAL A 23 1.73 -9.40 8.10
CA VAL A 23 2.36 -9.01 9.36
C VAL A 23 1.73 -9.71 10.55
N ARG A 24 2.46 -9.78 11.65
CA ARG A 24 1.99 -10.22 12.96
C ARG A 24 2.13 -9.10 13.97
N GLY A 25 1.07 -8.81 14.71
CA GLY A 25 1.09 -7.81 15.77
C GLY A 25 2.01 -8.19 16.92
N VAL A 26 2.76 -7.20 17.41
CA VAL A 26 3.61 -7.33 18.61
C VAL A 26 2.79 -7.09 19.88
N GLY A 27 1.72 -6.29 19.80
CA GLY A 27 0.88 -5.93 20.94
C GLY A 27 1.39 -4.74 21.76
N SER A 28 1.75 -3.66 21.08
CA SER A 28 2.19 -2.43 21.74
C SER A 28 1.02 -1.70 22.41
N ASP A 29 1.06 -1.60 23.74
CA ASP A 29 0.07 -0.84 24.52
C ASP A 29 0.07 0.64 24.18
N ALA A 30 1.25 1.23 23.91
CA ALA A 30 1.39 2.62 23.52
C ALA A 30 0.69 2.94 22.18
N ALA A 31 0.59 1.94 21.31
CA ALA A 31 -0.13 2.02 20.04
C ALA A 31 -1.56 1.46 20.12
N LEU A 32 -2.08 1.17 21.33
CA LEU A 32 -3.39 0.57 21.54
C LEU A 32 -3.59 -0.70 20.69
N ASN A 33 -2.56 -1.55 20.64
CA ASN A 33 -2.55 -2.79 19.86
C ASN A 33 -2.92 -2.56 18.38
N SER A 34 -2.40 -1.50 17.76
CA SER A 34 -2.71 -1.11 16.38
C SER A 34 -1.45 -0.81 15.56
N ALA A 35 -1.58 -0.95 14.25
CA ALA A 35 -0.55 -0.65 13.26
C ALA A 35 -1.11 0.14 12.07
N ALA A 36 -0.24 0.57 11.14
CA ALA A 36 -0.68 1.25 9.92
C ALA A 36 -1.62 0.33 9.11
N HIS A 37 -2.49 0.93 8.31
CA HIS A 37 -3.41 0.18 7.44
C HIS A 37 -2.87 0.00 6.00
N GLY A 38 -1.86 0.76 5.62
CA GLY A 38 -1.29 0.73 4.28
C GLY A 38 -0.37 1.93 4.07
N ALA A 39 0.07 2.14 2.84
CA ALA A 39 0.97 3.25 2.50
C ALA A 39 0.38 4.63 2.85
N GLY A 40 -0.93 4.81 2.66
CA GLY A 40 -1.60 6.08 2.84
C GLY A 40 -1.31 7.06 1.69
N ARG A 41 -2.26 7.95 1.42
CA ARG A 41 -2.15 8.91 0.32
C ARG A 41 -1.21 10.05 0.70
N ARG A 42 -0.47 10.57 -0.29
CA ARG A 42 0.31 11.82 -0.17
C ARG A 42 -0.33 13.01 -0.89
N MET A 43 -1.37 12.76 -1.68
CA MET A 43 -2.13 13.79 -2.39
C MET A 43 -3.62 13.41 -2.52
N SER A 44 -4.45 14.41 -2.80
CA SER A 44 -5.89 14.19 -2.98
C SER A 44 -6.21 13.40 -4.26
N ARG A 45 -7.40 12.80 -4.32
CA ARG A 45 -7.88 12.11 -5.54
C ARG A 45 -8.00 13.06 -6.72
N LYS A 46 -8.54 14.26 -6.47
CA LYS A 46 -8.70 15.31 -7.50
C LYS A 46 -7.34 15.74 -8.06
N GLU A 47 -6.36 15.95 -7.19
CA GLU A 47 -5.00 16.32 -7.58
C GLU A 47 -4.35 15.21 -8.42
N ALA A 48 -4.46 13.95 -8.01
CA ALA A 48 -3.93 12.83 -8.77
C ALA A 48 -4.57 12.73 -10.18
N LYS A 49 -5.91 12.87 -10.30
CA LYS A 49 -6.61 12.90 -11.60
C LYS A 49 -6.15 14.08 -12.48
N GLN A 50 -5.77 15.21 -11.88
CA GLN A 50 -5.28 16.38 -12.60
C GLN A 50 -3.83 16.22 -13.07
N GLN A 51 -2.95 15.67 -12.23
CA GLN A 51 -1.52 15.55 -12.49
C GLN A 51 -1.16 14.37 -13.41
N PHE A 52 -1.82 13.23 -13.24
CA PHE A 52 -1.41 11.99 -13.91
C PHE A 52 -2.23 11.69 -15.17
N ARG A 53 -1.58 11.00 -16.11
CA ARG A 53 -2.19 10.48 -17.33
C ARG A 53 -1.72 9.05 -17.53
N TRP A 54 -2.59 8.18 -18.03
CA TRP A 54 -2.25 6.76 -18.24
C TRP A 54 -1.03 6.55 -19.13
N ALA A 55 -0.79 7.44 -20.10
CA ALA A 55 0.39 7.40 -20.96
C ALA A 55 1.71 7.45 -20.15
N ASN A 56 1.72 8.13 -18.99
CA ASN A 56 2.91 8.25 -18.15
C ASN A 56 2.96 7.17 -17.06
N VAL A 57 1.81 6.59 -16.69
CA VAL A 57 1.71 5.59 -15.62
C VAL A 57 1.92 4.17 -16.16
N ARG A 58 1.45 3.87 -17.37
CA ARG A 58 1.59 2.53 -17.96
C ARG A 58 3.04 2.05 -18.07
N PRO A 59 4.00 2.85 -18.56
CA PRO A 59 5.41 2.43 -18.60
C PRO A 59 5.96 2.10 -17.20
N TYR A 60 5.54 2.85 -16.18
CA TYR A 60 5.94 2.59 -14.79
C TYR A 60 5.43 1.24 -14.27
N LEU A 61 4.20 0.87 -14.63
CA LEU A 61 3.60 -0.43 -14.31
C LEU A 61 4.26 -1.58 -15.09
N GLU A 62 4.55 -1.35 -16.38
CA GLU A 62 5.21 -2.32 -17.26
C GLU A 62 6.64 -2.63 -16.79
N GLU A 63 7.42 -1.63 -16.38
CA GLU A 63 8.75 -1.81 -15.78
C GLU A 63 8.70 -2.74 -14.55
N ARG A 64 7.61 -2.66 -13.78
CA ARG A 64 7.35 -3.50 -12.59
C ARG A 64 6.63 -4.81 -12.91
N GLN A 65 6.37 -5.07 -14.21
CA GLN A 65 5.65 -6.24 -14.70
C GLN A 65 4.27 -6.41 -14.03
N VAL A 66 3.56 -5.29 -13.88
CA VAL A 66 2.20 -5.23 -13.36
C VAL A 66 1.22 -5.10 -14.53
N THR A 67 0.34 -6.08 -14.69
CA THR A 67 -0.76 -6.03 -15.66
C THR A 67 -1.96 -5.33 -15.04
N LEU A 68 -2.33 -4.17 -15.58
CA LEU A 68 -3.50 -3.41 -15.14
C LEU A 68 -4.74 -3.78 -15.98
N LEU A 69 -5.77 -4.30 -15.32
CA LEU A 69 -7.08 -4.59 -15.93
C LEU A 69 -8.03 -3.40 -15.84
N SER A 70 -8.12 -2.77 -14.67
CA SER A 70 -8.93 -1.56 -14.43
C SER A 70 -8.44 -0.83 -13.18
N ALA A 71 -8.43 0.50 -13.22
CA ALA A 71 -8.25 1.39 -12.06
C ALA A 71 -8.56 2.84 -12.45
N GLY A 72 -8.79 3.69 -11.44
CA GLY A 72 -8.84 5.14 -11.58
C GLY A 72 -7.44 5.79 -11.53
N LEU A 73 -7.30 6.96 -12.17
CA LEU A 73 -6.05 7.75 -12.12
C LEU A 73 -5.76 8.31 -10.72
N ASP A 74 -6.75 8.34 -9.84
CA ASP A 74 -6.56 8.70 -8.44
C ASP A 74 -5.91 7.61 -7.59
N GLU A 75 -5.82 6.38 -8.09
CA GLU A 75 -5.26 5.24 -7.35
C GLU A 75 -3.84 4.86 -7.82
N VAL A 76 -3.25 5.65 -8.73
CA VAL A 76 -1.90 5.40 -9.26
C VAL A 76 -0.85 5.38 -8.14
N PRO A 77 0.27 4.63 -8.29
CA PRO A 77 1.23 4.44 -7.20
C PRO A 77 1.83 5.77 -6.69
N MET A 78 1.98 6.76 -7.58
CA MET A 78 2.50 8.09 -7.25
C MET A 78 1.58 8.91 -6.33
N ALA A 79 0.31 8.49 -6.15
CA ALA A 79 -0.62 9.13 -5.22
C ALA A 79 -0.40 8.69 -3.75
N TYR A 80 0.40 7.63 -3.54
CA TYR A 80 0.67 7.02 -2.25
C TYR A 80 2.06 7.39 -1.70
N LYS A 81 2.24 7.23 -0.39
CA LYS A 81 3.55 7.30 0.25
C LYS A 81 4.36 6.04 -0.05
N ASN A 82 5.65 6.09 0.24
CA ASN A 82 6.51 4.92 0.14
C ASN A 82 6.16 3.90 1.24
N ILE A 83 5.69 2.71 0.85
CA ILE A 83 5.32 1.67 1.81
C ILE A 83 6.52 1.19 2.64
N ALA A 84 7.74 1.21 2.10
CA ALA A 84 8.93 0.79 2.84
C ALA A 84 9.22 1.72 4.02
N GLU A 85 9.02 3.03 3.85
CA GLU A 85 9.15 4.02 4.93
C GLU A 85 8.07 3.82 5.99
N VAL A 86 6.84 3.54 5.58
CA VAL A 86 5.73 3.24 6.49
C VAL A 86 5.99 1.97 7.29
N MET A 87 6.56 0.93 6.68
CA MET A 87 6.94 -0.30 7.38
C MET A 87 8.10 -0.09 8.34
N ALA A 88 9.12 0.68 7.93
CA ALA A 88 10.26 1.01 8.79
C ALA A 88 9.84 1.80 10.04
N ALA A 89 8.88 2.73 9.89
CA ALA A 89 8.40 3.57 10.98
C ALA A 89 7.52 2.85 12.02
N GLN A 90 7.16 1.59 11.79
CA GLN A 90 6.30 0.79 12.69
C GLN A 90 6.91 -0.59 13.01
N ALA A 91 8.23 -0.73 12.86
CA ALA A 91 8.93 -2.00 13.09
C ALA A 91 8.79 -2.52 14.53
N ASP A 92 8.42 -1.66 15.48
CA ASP A 92 8.11 -1.97 16.87
C ASP A 92 6.66 -2.43 17.09
N LEU A 93 5.77 -2.21 16.12
CA LEU A 93 4.35 -2.55 16.21
C LEU A 93 4.02 -3.90 15.57
N VAL A 94 4.78 -4.30 14.54
CA VAL A 94 4.52 -5.51 13.76
C VAL A 94 5.80 -6.23 13.32
N GLU A 95 5.74 -7.56 13.30
CA GLU A 95 6.71 -8.46 12.66
C GLU A 95 6.27 -8.73 11.22
N VAL A 96 7.17 -8.60 10.23
CA VAL A 96 6.87 -8.96 8.83
C VAL A 96 7.04 -10.46 8.63
N ILE A 97 5.96 -11.14 8.24
CA ILE A 97 5.98 -12.58 7.95
C ILE A 97 6.23 -12.84 6.47
N ALA A 98 5.60 -12.06 5.59
CA ALA A 98 5.75 -12.23 4.15
C ALA A 98 5.57 -10.92 3.38
N ARG A 99 6.12 -10.89 2.18
CA ARG A 99 6.03 -9.77 1.21
C ARG A 99 5.44 -10.29 -0.10
N PHE A 100 4.48 -9.55 -0.64
CA PHE A 100 3.75 -9.90 -1.86
C PHE A 100 3.98 -8.81 -2.91
N GLU A 101 4.45 -9.22 -4.09
CA GLU A 101 4.63 -8.33 -5.25
C GLU A 101 3.38 -8.38 -6.13
N PRO A 102 2.74 -7.24 -6.46
CA PRO A 102 1.60 -7.23 -7.34
C PRO A 102 2.02 -7.60 -8.77
N ARG A 103 1.22 -8.44 -9.44
CA ARG A 103 1.41 -8.79 -10.87
C ARG A 103 0.18 -8.50 -11.72
N LEU A 104 -0.99 -8.49 -11.10
CA LEU A 104 -2.26 -8.25 -11.76
C LEU A 104 -3.13 -7.36 -10.87
N VAL A 105 -3.69 -6.29 -11.44
CA VAL A 105 -4.48 -5.30 -10.71
C VAL A 105 -5.83 -5.13 -11.37
N LYS A 106 -6.88 -5.32 -10.58
CA LYS A 106 -8.27 -4.97 -10.93
C LYS A 106 -8.86 -4.18 -9.79
N MET A 107 -9.17 -2.91 -10.04
CA MET A 107 -9.89 -2.05 -9.12
C MET A 107 -11.27 -1.77 -9.69
N ALA A 108 -12.22 -1.41 -8.82
CA ALA A 108 -13.51 -0.91 -9.25
C ALA A 108 -13.33 0.35 -10.09
N ASP A 109 -14.20 0.53 -11.08
CA ASP A 109 -14.26 1.76 -11.84
C ASP A 109 -14.80 2.89 -10.95
N ASP A 110 -14.42 4.13 -11.26
CA ASP A 110 -14.94 5.35 -10.61
C ASP A 110 -16.44 5.56 -10.88
#